data_AF-A0A2H6N714-F1
#
_entry.id   AF-A0A2H6N714-F1
#
_cell.length_a   1.000
_cell.length_b   1.000
_cell.length_c   1.000
_cell.angle_alpha   90.00
_cell.angle_beta   90.00
_cell.angle_gamma   90.00
#
_symmetry.space_group_name_H-M   'P 1'
#
loop_
_entity.id
_entity.type
_entity.pdbx_description
1 polymer ?
#
loop_
_entity_poly.entity_id
_entity_poly.type
_entity_poly.pdbx_seq_one_letter_code
_entity_poly.pdbx_strand_id
1 'polypeptide(L)'
;SRPSADNLREQFERLMTVYLSTKAAMTEPQMLKNCLNLQVSMAVLLVQLAIGNQGTELMALTFPLPEVKKSALAYVPEFFADNLGDFFIFLRRFADDLLEPSADSLQHVLHFVTIFTGDVDRMKNPHLRAKLAEVLEAVMPHLDQAQAPLVSSVFHRKRVFCSYQQAAYLAEALIKVFVDIEFTGDPHQFEQKFNYRRPMYPILRYMWDTDSYRASIKALADYASENLEAMAPPLFLRFLNLLMNDAIFLLDEAIQYLSK
;
A
#
# COMPACT_ATOMS: atom_id res chain seq x y z
N SER A 1 1.64 24.73 44.46
CA SER A 1 1.66 24.16 43.10
C SER A 1 1.10 25.21 42.14
N ARG A 2 1.57 25.26 40.89
CA ARG A 2 1.02 26.20 39.89
C ARG A 2 -0.28 25.57 39.33
N PRO A 3 -1.45 26.18 39.49
CA PRO A 3 -2.74 25.57 39.12
C PRO A 3 -2.84 25.17 37.63
N SER A 4 -2.06 25.81 36.75
CA SER A 4 -1.95 25.41 35.33
C SER A 4 -1.22 24.09 35.12
N ALA A 5 -0.23 23.77 35.94
CA ALA A 5 0.52 22.51 35.86
C ALA A 5 -0.34 21.33 36.36
N ASP A 6 -1.15 21.56 37.39
CA ASP A 6 -2.06 20.55 37.94
C ASP A 6 -3.18 20.23 36.93
N ASN A 7 -3.74 21.23 36.24
CA ASN A 7 -4.74 21.03 35.17
C ASN A 7 -4.15 20.30 33.96
N LEU A 8 -2.94 20.66 33.51
CA LEU A 8 -2.26 19.95 32.42
C LEU A 8 -2.01 18.48 32.76
N ARG A 9 -1.63 18.20 34.01
CA ARG A 9 -1.43 16.84 34.49
C ARG A 9 -2.74 16.03 34.48
N GLU A 10 -3.83 16.61 34.98
CA GLU A 10 -5.14 15.96 34.98
C GLU A 10 -5.63 15.66 33.56
N GLN A 11 -5.45 16.61 32.63
CA GLN A 11 -5.76 16.39 31.21
C GLN A 11 -4.92 15.27 30.60
N PHE A 12 -3.62 15.25 30.90
CA PHE A 12 -2.73 14.19 30.43
C PHE A 12 -3.15 12.82 30.96
N GLU A 13 -3.44 12.70 32.26
CA GLU A 13 -3.89 11.44 32.89
C GLU A 13 -5.21 10.96 32.29
N ARG A 14 -6.15 11.87 32.03
CA ARG A 14 -7.42 11.55 31.34
C ARG A 14 -7.19 11.05 29.91
N LEU A 15 -6.38 11.76 29.11
CA LEU A 15 -6.08 11.37 27.74
C LEU A 15 -5.34 10.03 27.68
N MET A 16 -4.41 9.80 28.60
CA MET A 16 -3.69 8.53 28.72
C MET A 16 -4.63 7.37 29.05
N THR A 17 -5.60 7.60 29.95
CA THR A 17 -6.61 6.60 30.30
C THR A 17 -7.47 6.23 29.09
N VAL A 18 -7.92 7.22 28.30
CA VAL A 18 -8.68 6.98 27.07
C VAL A 18 -7.84 6.24 26.04
N TYR A 19 -6.60 6.67 25.82
CA TYR A 19 -5.70 6.05 24.86
C TYR A 19 -5.40 4.58 25.20
N LEU A 20 -5.02 4.30 26.45
CA LEU A 20 -4.67 2.94 26.87
C LEU A 20 -5.88 2.02 26.88
N SER A 21 -7.05 2.49 27.35
CA SER A 21 -8.27 1.68 27.35
C SER A 21 -8.78 1.40 25.94
N THR A 22 -8.76 2.40 25.05
CA THR A 22 -9.11 2.21 23.63
C THR A 22 -8.13 1.29 22.95
N LYS A 23 -6.82 1.46 23.15
CA LYS A 23 -5.81 0.57 22.59
C LYS A 23 -6.04 -0.87 23.04
N ALA A 24 -6.23 -1.11 24.34
CA ALA A 24 -6.48 -2.44 24.87
C ALA A 24 -7.73 -3.10 24.26
N ALA A 25 -8.83 -2.37 24.12
CA ALA A 25 -10.04 -2.87 23.50
C ALA A 25 -9.86 -3.15 22.00
N MET A 26 -9.21 -2.23 21.27
CA MET A 26 -8.99 -2.32 19.83
C MET A 26 -7.97 -3.39 19.45
N THR A 27 -7.05 -3.75 20.35
CA THR A 27 -6.02 -4.77 20.12
C THR A 27 -6.34 -6.13 20.74
N GLU A 28 -7.60 -6.39 21.09
CA GLU A 28 -8.01 -7.71 21.58
C GLU A 28 -7.79 -8.75 20.45
N PRO A 29 -6.98 -9.81 20.69
CA PRO A 29 -6.54 -10.71 19.62
C PRO A 29 -7.68 -11.42 18.87
N GLN A 30 -8.73 -11.85 19.57
CA GLN A 30 -9.83 -12.58 18.94
C GLN A 30 -10.67 -11.67 18.04
N MET A 31 -10.93 -10.44 18.47
CA MET A 31 -11.59 -9.41 17.68
C MET A 31 -10.76 -9.06 16.45
N LEU A 32 -9.46 -8.83 16.61
CA LEU A 32 -8.58 -8.52 15.48
C LEU A 32 -8.52 -9.66 14.46
N LYS A 33 -8.49 -10.92 14.91
CA LYS A 33 -8.56 -12.07 14.02
C LYS A 33 -9.87 -12.11 13.22
N ASN A 34 -10.99 -11.81 13.88
CA ASN A 34 -12.30 -11.75 13.21
C ASN A 34 -12.34 -10.59 12.19
N CYS A 35 -11.82 -9.41 12.56
CA CYS A 35 -11.71 -8.27 11.66
C CYS A 35 -10.81 -8.59 10.46
N LEU A 36 -9.67 -9.25 10.67
CA LEU A 36 -8.77 -9.67 9.60
C LEU A 36 -9.48 -10.60 8.61
N ASN A 37 -10.18 -11.62 9.11
CA ASN A 37 -10.96 -12.52 8.25
C ASN A 37 -12.03 -11.77 7.45
N LEU A 38 -12.70 -10.78 8.07
CA LEU A 38 -13.67 -9.93 7.39
C LEU A 38 -13.03 -9.09 6.27
N GLN A 39 -11.90 -8.43 6.56
CA GLN A 39 -11.21 -7.60 5.56
C GLN A 39 -10.61 -8.43 4.42
N VAL A 40 -10.06 -9.60 4.71
CA VAL A 40 -9.58 -10.55 3.69
C VAL A 40 -10.75 -11.03 2.82
N SER A 41 -11.89 -11.35 3.43
CA SER A 41 -13.10 -11.75 2.67
C SER A 41 -13.60 -10.61 1.79
N MET A 42 -13.53 -9.37 2.28
CA MET A 42 -13.85 -8.18 1.47
C MET A 42 -12.88 -8.03 0.30
N ALA A 43 -11.57 -8.21 0.52
CA ALA A 43 -10.55 -8.20 -0.53
C ALA A 43 -10.89 -9.22 -1.64
N VAL A 44 -11.22 -10.45 -1.24
CA VAL A 44 -11.63 -11.52 -2.15
C VAL A 44 -12.87 -11.09 -2.95
N LEU A 45 -13.92 -10.61 -2.28
CA LEU A 45 -15.15 -10.18 -2.94
C LEU A 45 -14.89 -9.08 -3.98
N LEU A 46 -14.16 -8.03 -3.60
CA LEU A 46 -13.83 -6.91 -4.48
C LEU A 46 -13.01 -7.36 -5.69
N VAL A 47 -12.04 -8.27 -5.49
CA VAL A 47 -11.26 -8.88 -6.58
C VAL A 47 -12.16 -9.68 -7.52
N GLN A 48 -13.06 -10.51 -7.00
CA GLN A 48 -13.99 -11.31 -7.81
C GLN A 48 -14.92 -10.43 -8.65
N LEU A 49 -15.45 -9.35 -8.07
CA LEU A 49 -16.26 -8.36 -8.79
C LEU A 49 -15.44 -7.62 -9.86
N ALA A 50 -14.18 -7.31 -9.57
CA ALA A 50 -13.29 -6.68 -10.52
C ALA A 50 -13.02 -7.59 -11.73
N ILE A 51 -12.74 -8.87 -11.53
CA ILE A 51 -12.49 -9.82 -12.63
C ILE A 51 -13.78 -10.28 -13.33
N GLY A 52 -14.95 -9.73 -12.97
CA GLY A 52 -16.22 -10.00 -13.64
C GLY A 52 -16.87 -11.33 -13.26
N ASN A 53 -16.51 -11.90 -12.10
CA ASN A 53 -17.15 -13.12 -11.63
C ASN A 53 -18.63 -12.86 -11.29
N GLN A 54 -19.51 -13.68 -11.86
CA GLN A 54 -20.97 -13.66 -11.60
C GLN A 54 -21.45 -14.95 -10.92
N GLY A 55 -20.57 -15.93 -10.73
CA GLY A 55 -20.87 -17.22 -10.10
C GLY A 55 -20.60 -17.22 -8.60
N THR A 56 -20.89 -18.37 -7.98
CA THR A 56 -20.63 -18.61 -6.55
C THR A 56 -19.23 -19.17 -6.28
N GLU A 57 -18.55 -19.69 -7.31
CA GLU A 57 -17.21 -20.26 -7.20
C GLU A 57 -16.14 -19.20 -7.43
N LEU A 58 -15.01 -19.33 -6.74
CA LEU A 58 -13.89 -18.40 -6.89
C LEU A 58 -13.17 -18.64 -8.23
N MET A 59 -13.05 -17.57 -9.02
CA MET A 59 -12.23 -17.55 -10.22
C MET A 59 -10.77 -17.24 -9.86
N ALA A 60 -9.85 -17.96 -10.50
CA ALA A 60 -8.43 -17.69 -10.39
C ALA A 60 -8.09 -16.33 -11.01
N LEU A 61 -7.16 -15.59 -10.40
CA LEU A 61 -6.67 -14.33 -10.93
C LEU A 61 -5.72 -14.57 -12.11
N THR A 62 -6.09 -14.09 -13.28
CA THR A 62 -5.29 -14.15 -14.51
C THR A 62 -5.19 -12.78 -15.15
N PHE A 63 -4.08 -12.52 -15.83
CA PHE A 63 -3.85 -11.30 -16.60
C PHE A 63 -3.72 -11.60 -18.11
N PRO A 64 -4.04 -10.65 -19.02
CA PRO A 64 -4.55 -9.30 -18.73
C PRO A 64 -5.96 -9.33 -18.11
N LEU A 65 -6.26 -8.33 -17.27
CA LEU A 65 -7.58 -8.22 -16.64
C LEU A 65 -8.66 -7.94 -17.70
N PRO A 66 -9.89 -8.46 -17.53
CA PRO A 66 -10.99 -8.14 -18.44
C PRO A 66 -11.34 -6.65 -18.36
N GLU A 67 -11.84 -6.08 -19.44
CA GLU A 67 -12.32 -4.69 -19.42
C GLU A 67 -13.46 -4.50 -18.41
N VAL A 68 -13.51 -3.33 -17.78
CA VAL A 68 -14.55 -2.97 -16.80
C VAL A 68 -15.85 -2.59 -17.52
N LYS A 69 -16.44 -3.51 -18.28
CA LYS A 69 -17.73 -3.32 -18.97
C LYS A 69 -18.87 -3.86 -18.11
N LYS A 70 -19.73 -2.97 -17.62
CA LYS A 70 -20.93 -3.31 -16.82
C LYS A 70 -20.61 -4.19 -15.59
N SER A 71 -19.52 -3.88 -14.87
CA SER A 71 -19.19 -4.60 -13.63
C SER A 71 -20.04 -4.12 -12.46
N ALA A 72 -20.49 -5.05 -11.62
CA ALA A 72 -21.13 -4.74 -10.34
C ALA A 72 -20.23 -3.94 -9.40
N LEU A 73 -18.90 -3.98 -9.61
CA LEU A 73 -17.91 -3.15 -8.91
C LEU A 73 -18.25 -1.65 -8.96
N ALA A 74 -18.83 -1.17 -10.06
CA ALA A 74 -19.17 0.24 -10.23
C ALA A 74 -20.22 0.74 -9.22
N TYR A 75 -20.97 -0.17 -8.59
CA TYR A 75 -21.96 0.15 -7.55
C TYR A 75 -21.43 -0.08 -6.14
N VAL A 76 -20.20 -0.57 -5.99
CA VAL A 76 -19.62 -0.85 -4.67
C VAL A 76 -19.05 0.45 -4.09
N PRO A 77 -19.48 0.86 -2.88
CA PRO A 77 -18.92 2.02 -2.21
C PRO A 77 -17.41 1.89 -1.93
N GLU A 78 -16.65 2.96 -2.19
CA GLU A 78 -15.20 2.98 -1.99
C GLU A 78 -14.77 2.77 -0.54
N PHE A 79 -15.64 3.08 0.45
CA PHE A 79 -15.30 2.91 1.86
C PHE A 79 -14.97 1.45 2.24
N PHE A 80 -15.43 0.46 1.48
CA PHE A 80 -15.06 -0.93 1.71
C PHE A 80 -13.56 -1.17 1.48
N ALA A 81 -13.01 -0.55 0.43
CA ALA A 81 -11.57 -0.56 0.17
C ALA A 81 -10.82 0.34 1.16
N ASP A 82 -11.41 1.48 1.53
CA ASP A 82 -10.81 2.42 2.49
C ASP A 82 -10.64 1.80 3.90
N ASN A 83 -11.69 1.13 4.40
CA ASN A 83 -11.71 0.42 5.68
C ASN A 83 -10.70 -0.73 5.71
N LEU A 84 -10.60 -1.48 4.61
CA LEU A 84 -9.58 -2.52 4.45
C LEU A 84 -8.19 -1.90 4.62
N GLY A 85 -7.95 -0.76 3.95
CA GLY A 85 -6.67 -0.08 4.03
C GLY A 85 -6.33 0.41 5.44
N ASP A 86 -7.26 1.10 6.10
CA ASP A 86 -7.07 1.57 7.48
C ASP A 86 -6.78 0.43 8.43
N PHE A 87 -7.45 -0.71 8.24
CA PHE A 87 -7.25 -1.87 9.09
C PHE A 87 -5.84 -2.46 8.97
N PHE A 88 -5.31 -2.63 7.75
CA PHE A 88 -3.95 -3.16 7.60
C PHE A 88 -2.86 -2.18 8.07
N ILE A 89 -3.05 -0.89 7.84
CA ILE A 89 -2.16 0.17 8.37
C ILE A 89 -2.21 0.18 9.92
N PHE A 90 -3.40 0.03 10.50
CA PHE A 90 -3.59 -0.11 11.94
C PHE A 90 -2.86 -1.36 12.48
N LEU A 91 -3.02 -2.52 11.83
CA LEU A 91 -2.34 -3.75 12.23
C LEU A 91 -0.83 -3.56 12.23
N ARG A 92 -0.25 -2.99 11.17
CA ARG A 92 1.19 -2.72 11.10
C ARG A 92 1.72 -1.91 12.28
N ARG A 93 0.92 -0.96 12.77
CA ARG A 93 1.30 -0.05 13.86
C ARG A 93 1.08 -0.63 15.26
N PHE A 94 0.02 -1.40 15.46
CA PHE A 94 -0.43 -1.79 16.79
C PHE A 94 -0.47 -3.29 17.06
N ALA A 95 -0.41 -4.13 16.01
CA ALA A 95 -0.54 -5.58 16.11
C ALA A 95 0.14 -6.32 14.92
N ASP A 96 1.37 -5.94 14.56
CA ASP A 96 2.10 -6.50 13.38
C ASP A 96 2.26 -8.03 13.49
N ASP A 97 2.38 -8.54 14.72
CA ASP A 97 2.51 -9.96 15.02
C ASP A 97 1.34 -10.82 14.50
N LEU A 98 0.17 -10.22 14.22
CA LEU A 98 -0.98 -10.94 13.63
C LEU A 98 -0.84 -11.21 12.14
N LEU A 99 -0.02 -10.44 11.42
CA LEU A 99 0.12 -10.58 9.97
C LEU A 99 0.89 -11.84 9.59
N GLU A 100 1.85 -12.24 10.41
CA GLU A 100 2.70 -13.39 10.14
C GLU A 100 1.97 -14.75 10.18
N PRO A 101 1.21 -15.13 11.23
CA PRO A 101 0.46 -16.39 11.23
C PRO A 101 -0.68 -16.39 10.20
N SER A 102 -1.02 -15.22 9.65
CA SER A 102 -2.07 -15.04 8.65
C SER A 102 -1.54 -14.86 7.23
N ALA A 103 -0.27 -15.21 6.98
CA ALA A 103 0.40 -14.92 5.71
C ALA A 103 -0.34 -15.49 4.49
N ASP A 104 -0.94 -16.67 4.59
CA ASP A 104 -1.67 -17.28 3.48
C ASP A 104 -2.86 -16.40 3.04
N SER A 105 -3.50 -15.70 3.98
CA SER A 105 -4.56 -14.74 3.70
C SER A 105 -4.04 -13.47 3.02
N LEU A 106 -2.76 -13.11 3.20
CA LEU A 106 -2.16 -11.93 2.58
C LEU A 106 -2.09 -12.05 1.06
N GLN A 107 -2.08 -13.25 0.49
CA GLN A 107 -2.17 -13.41 -0.97
C GLN A 107 -3.42 -12.70 -1.54
N HIS A 108 -4.55 -12.76 -0.84
CA HIS A 108 -5.76 -12.08 -1.27
C HIS A 108 -5.64 -10.55 -1.19
N VAL A 109 -4.90 -10.05 -0.20
CA VAL A 109 -4.57 -8.62 -0.07
C VAL A 109 -3.65 -8.21 -1.22
N LEU A 110 -2.67 -9.03 -1.59
CA LEU A 110 -1.80 -8.77 -2.73
C LEU A 110 -2.58 -8.75 -4.04
N HIS A 111 -3.52 -9.67 -4.27
CA HIS A 111 -4.40 -9.64 -5.44
C HIS A 111 -5.18 -8.32 -5.50
N PHE A 112 -5.76 -7.91 -4.36
CA PHE A 112 -6.50 -6.66 -4.23
C PHE A 112 -5.61 -5.45 -4.57
N VAL A 113 -4.46 -5.29 -3.92
CA VAL A 113 -3.51 -4.20 -4.21
C VAL A 113 -3.09 -4.23 -5.68
N THR A 114 -2.76 -5.39 -6.24
CA THR A 114 -2.31 -5.52 -7.65
C THR A 114 -3.36 -5.00 -8.62
N ILE A 115 -4.64 -5.34 -8.41
CA ILE A 115 -5.72 -4.98 -9.32
C ILE A 115 -6.09 -3.50 -9.22
N PHE A 116 -6.16 -2.94 -8.01
CA PHE A 116 -6.76 -1.62 -7.80
C PHE A 116 -5.76 -0.47 -7.79
N THR A 117 -4.50 -0.70 -7.40
CA THR A 117 -3.52 0.37 -7.18
C THR A 117 -3.20 1.15 -8.46
N GLY A 118 -2.96 0.42 -9.56
CA GLY A 118 -2.62 1.00 -10.86
C GLY A 118 -3.80 1.16 -11.83
N ASP A 119 -5.04 0.90 -11.42
CA ASP A 119 -6.17 0.82 -12.35
C ASP A 119 -7.24 1.89 -12.06
N VAL A 120 -7.23 2.96 -12.86
CA VAL A 120 -8.16 4.09 -12.75
C VAL A 120 -9.61 3.67 -13.10
N ASP A 121 -9.79 2.67 -13.95
CA ASP A 121 -11.13 2.21 -14.34
C ASP A 121 -11.79 1.42 -13.20
N ARG A 122 -10.98 0.79 -12.34
CA ARG A 122 -11.44 0.02 -11.18
C ARG A 122 -11.47 0.80 -9.88
N MET A 123 -10.57 1.77 -9.72
CA MET A 123 -10.50 2.65 -8.55
C MET A 123 -10.23 4.08 -9.01
N LYS A 124 -11.30 4.86 -9.19
CA LYS A 124 -11.18 6.22 -9.71
C LYS A 124 -10.48 7.15 -8.74
N ASN A 125 -10.73 6.98 -7.44
CA ASN A 125 -10.17 7.83 -6.40
C ASN A 125 -8.64 7.67 -6.28
N PRO A 126 -7.85 8.70 -6.63
CA PRO A 126 -6.39 8.62 -6.62
C PRO A 126 -5.82 8.57 -5.20
N HIS A 127 -6.49 9.14 -4.21
CA HIS A 127 -6.06 9.09 -2.80
C HIS A 127 -6.19 7.68 -2.24
N LEU A 128 -7.29 7.00 -2.59
CA LEU A 128 -7.47 5.61 -2.19
C LEU A 128 -6.45 4.69 -2.89
N ARG A 129 -6.18 4.90 -4.18
CA ARG A 129 -5.09 4.19 -4.89
C ARG A 129 -3.73 4.43 -4.23
N ALA A 130 -3.43 5.66 -3.84
CA ALA A 130 -2.20 5.98 -3.11
C ALA A 130 -2.13 5.27 -1.74
N LYS A 131 -3.23 5.25 -0.99
CA LYS A 131 -3.36 4.52 0.28
C LYS A 131 -3.09 3.02 0.09
N LEU A 132 -3.44 2.41 -1.04
CA LEU A 132 -3.12 1.01 -1.30
C LEU A 132 -1.61 0.72 -1.39
N ALA A 133 -0.78 1.72 -1.76
CA ALA A 133 0.66 1.59 -1.65
C ALA A 133 1.12 1.59 -0.19
N GLU A 134 0.48 2.36 0.70
CA GLU A 134 0.72 2.28 2.15
C GLU A 134 0.27 0.93 2.72
N VAL A 135 -0.84 0.36 2.23
CA VAL A 135 -1.27 -1.00 2.59
C VAL A 135 -0.22 -2.02 2.18
N LEU A 136 0.34 -1.91 0.98
CA LEU A 136 1.40 -2.78 0.50
C LEU A 136 2.65 -2.69 1.38
N GLU A 137 3.02 -1.49 1.80
CA GLU A 137 4.13 -1.25 2.74
C GLU A 137 3.82 -1.87 4.11
N ALA A 138 2.58 -1.75 4.58
CA ALA A 138 2.15 -2.30 5.85
C ALA A 138 2.19 -3.84 5.90
N VAL A 139 1.94 -4.52 4.77
CA VAL A 139 1.91 -5.99 4.72
C VAL A 139 3.20 -6.63 4.21
N MET A 140 4.13 -5.86 3.65
CA MET A 140 5.39 -6.41 3.14
C MET A 140 6.35 -6.87 4.25
N PRO A 141 7.28 -7.79 3.96
CA PRO A 141 8.32 -8.17 4.91
C PRO A 141 9.29 -7.00 5.15
N HIS A 142 9.42 -6.54 6.39
CA HIS A 142 10.40 -5.52 6.75
C HIS A 142 11.71 -6.17 7.21
N LEU A 143 12.77 -6.01 6.42
CA LEU A 143 14.08 -6.63 6.65
C LEU A 143 14.88 -5.97 7.80
N ASP A 144 14.58 -4.71 8.14
CA ASP A 144 15.43 -3.89 9.02
C ASP A 144 15.06 -3.93 10.51
N GLN A 145 14.07 -4.72 10.93
CA GLN A 145 13.76 -4.87 12.37
C GLN A 145 14.67 -5.90 13.04
N ALA A 146 15.98 -5.62 13.05
CA ALA A 146 17.02 -6.40 13.74
C ALA A 146 16.97 -6.29 15.29
N GLN A 147 15.82 -5.98 15.89
CA GLN A 147 15.71 -5.74 17.35
C GLN A 147 14.67 -6.59 18.09
N ALA A 148 14.06 -7.60 17.45
CA ALA A 148 13.24 -8.59 18.18
C ALA A 148 13.90 -9.99 18.11
N PRO A 149 13.99 -10.75 19.22
CA PRO A 149 14.54 -12.11 19.22
C PRO A 149 13.65 -13.14 18.48
N LEU A 150 12.59 -12.70 17.81
CA LEU A 150 11.66 -13.53 17.05
C LEU A 150 12.02 -13.50 15.56
N VAL A 151 13.20 -14.01 15.23
CA VAL A 151 13.65 -14.25 13.83
C VAL A 151 12.63 -15.11 13.05
N SER A 152 11.71 -15.80 13.74
CA SER A 152 10.64 -16.60 13.15
C SER A 152 9.50 -15.80 12.50
N SER A 153 9.35 -14.49 12.74
CA SER A 153 8.13 -13.75 12.38
C SER A 153 8.11 -13.07 11.00
N VAL A 154 9.08 -13.37 10.13
CA VAL A 154 9.15 -12.75 8.77
C VAL A 154 9.17 -13.80 7.66
N PHE A 155 9.24 -15.09 8.00
CA PHE A 155 9.40 -16.17 7.02
C PHE A 155 8.15 -16.41 6.18
N HIS A 156 6.96 -16.34 6.78
CA HIS A 156 5.70 -16.61 6.11
C HIS A 156 5.30 -15.45 5.20
N ARG A 157 5.41 -14.20 5.67
CA ARG A 157 5.23 -13.03 4.80
C ARG A 157 6.20 -13.06 3.62
N LYS A 158 7.50 -13.28 3.89
CA LYS A 158 8.51 -13.36 2.83
C LYS A 158 8.21 -14.46 1.82
N ARG A 159 7.80 -15.65 2.28
CA ARG A 159 7.39 -16.76 1.41
C ARG A 159 6.29 -16.32 0.45
N VAL A 160 5.21 -15.72 0.96
CA VAL A 160 4.05 -15.32 0.17
C VAL A 160 4.42 -14.29 -0.90
N PHE A 161 5.21 -13.28 -0.55
CA PHE A 161 5.69 -12.28 -1.50
C PHE A 161 6.62 -12.89 -2.56
N CYS A 162 7.58 -13.74 -2.17
CA CYS A 162 8.48 -14.38 -3.12
C CYS A 162 7.76 -15.36 -4.06
N SER A 163 6.72 -16.05 -3.58
CA SER A 163 5.93 -17.02 -4.38
C SER A 163 4.72 -16.39 -5.10
N TYR A 164 4.54 -15.07 -5.00
CA TYR A 164 3.39 -14.38 -5.54
C TYR A 164 3.41 -14.41 -7.08
N GLN A 165 2.45 -15.13 -7.67
CA GLN A 165 2.42 -15.42 -9.11
C GLN A 165 2.28 -14.16 -9.98
N GLN A 166 1.66 -13.10 -9.44
CA GLN A 166 1.39 -11.86 -10.15
C GLN A 166 2.39 -10.75 -9.78
N ALA A 167 3.60 -11.13 -9.34
CA ALA A 167 4.66 -10.20 -8.93
C ALA A 167 4.97 -9.13 -10.00
N ALA A 168 4.99 -9.53 -11.27
CA ALA A 168 5.25 -8.62 -12.39
C ALA A 168 4.22 -7.47 -12.44
N TYR A 169 2.93 -7.81 -12.35
CA TYR A 169 1.82 -6.86 -12.36
C TYR A 169 1.76 -6.00 -11.11
N LEU A 170 2.16 -6.53 -9.94
CA LEU A 170 2.21 -5.75 -8.71
C LEU A 170 3.30 -4.68 -8.75
N ALA A 171 4.48 -5.00 -9.30
CA ALA A 171 5.53 -4.02 -9.53
C ALA A 171 5.10 -2.94 -10.55
N GLU A 172 4.46 -3.34 -11.65
CA GLU A 172 3.93 -2.39 -12.62
C GLU A 172 2.84 -1.49 -12.01
N ALA A 173 1.92 -2.05 -11.22
CA ALA A 173 0.87 -1.29 -10.55
C ALA A 173 1.44 -0.24 -9.59
N LEU A 174 2.51 -0.56 -8.86
CA LEU A 174 3.22 0.38 -7.98
C LEU A 174 3.85 1.53 -8.77
N ILE A 175 4.54 1.23 -9.87
CA ILE A 175 5.14 2.24 -10.75
C ILE A 175 4.04 3.12 -11.39
N LYS A 176 2.93 2.51 -11.80
CA LYS A 176 1.80 3.21 -12.39
C LYS A 176 1.16 4.18 -11.41
N VAL A 177 0.87 3.76 -10.17
CA VAL A 177 0.32 4.68 -9.16
C VAL A 177 1.31 5.79 -8.82
N PHE A 178 2.63 5.51 -8.75
CA PHE A 178 3.65 6.53 -8.50
C PHE A 178 3.57 7.67 -9.52
N VAL A 179 3.35 7.32 -10.80
CA VAL A 179 3.21 8.26 -11.90
C VAL A 179 1.85 8.96 -11.88
N ASP A 180 0.77 8.25 -11.59
CA ASP A 180 -0.60 8.76 -11.61
C ASP A 180 -0.91 9.77 -10.49
N ILE A 181 -0.22 9.67 -9.34
CA ILE A 181 -0.39 10.59 -8.20
C ILE A 181 0.41 11.90 -8.34
N GLU A 182 0.95 12.19 -9.53
CA GLU A 182 1.47 13.52 -9.84
C GLU A 182 0.28 14.48 -10.01
N PHE A 183 -0.19 15.02 -8.90
CA PHE A 183 -1.27 16.01 -8.88
C PHE A 183 -0.75 17.37 -9.35
N THR A 184 -1.19 17.82 -10.52
CA THR A 184 -0.86 19.14 -11.04
C THR A 184 -1.94 20.15 -10.66
N GLY A 185 -1.57 21.28 -10.03
CA GLY A 185 -2.42 22.49 -9.99
C GLY A 185 -2.69 23.13 -8.62
N ASP A 186 -2.45 22.44 -7.50
CA ASP A 186 -2.64 22.98 -6.14
C ASP A 186 -1.40 22.74 -5.25
N PRO A 187 -0.87 23.77 -4.54
CA PRO A 187 0.27 23.61 -3.63
C PRO A 187 0.07 22.58 -2.51
N HIS A 188 -1.15 22.43 -1.96
CA HIS A 188 -1.43 21.40 -0.96
C HIS A 188 -1.32 19.99 -1.55
N GLN A 189 -1.70 19.82 -2.82
CA GLN A 189 -1.58 18.54 -3.52
C GLN A 189 -0.13 18.24 -3.91
N PHE A 190 0.68 19.29 -4.13
CA PHE A 190 2.10 19.15 -4.41
C PHE A 190 2.86 18.49 -3.24
N GLU A 191 2.68 18.94 -2.00
CA GLU A 191 3.32 18.30 -0.85
C GLU A 191 2.75 16.91 -0.55
N GLN A 192 1.43 16.75 -0.78
CA GLN A 192 0.73 15.49 -0.52
C GLN A 192 1.30 14.31 -1.34
N LYS A 193 1.80 14.56 -2.57
CA LYS A 193 2.40 13.52 -3.40
C LYS A 193 3.60 12.86 -2.75
N PHE A 194 4.43 13.62 -2.01
CA PHE A 194 5.60 13.07 -1.32
C PHE A 194 5.18 12.15 -0.18
N ASN A 195 4.10 12.50 0.54
CA ASN A 195 3.53 11.63 1.57
C ASN A 195 3.02 10.31 0.97
N TYR A 196 2.37 10.37 -0.20
CA TYR A 196 1.92 9.17 -0.90
C TYR A 196 3.05 8.33 -1.51
N ARG A 197 4.13 8.97 -1.98
CA ARG A 197 5.31 8.27 -2.54
C ARG A 197 6.21 7.67 -1.47
N ARG A 198 6.24 8.24 -0.27
CA ARG A 198 7.07 7.77 0.85
C ARG A 198 6.96 6.26 1.12
N PRO A 199 5.77 5.65 1.27
CA PRO A 199 5.65 4.20 1.46
C PRO A 199 6.11 3.39 0.24
N MET A 200 6.17 3.97 -0.96
CA MET A 200 6.60 3.29 -2.18
C MET A 200 8.11 3.02 -2.21
N TYR A 201 8.94 3.85 -1.57
CA TYR A 201 10.40 3.69 -1.63
C TYR A 201 10.91 2.40 -0.96
N PRO A 202 10.48 2.03 0.27
CA PRO A 202 10.81 0.74 0.85
C PRO A 202 10.32 -0.45 0.01
N ILE A 203 9.13 -0.34 -0.60
CA ILE A 203 8.57 -1.38 -1.47
C ILE A 203 9.44 -1.55 -2.72
N LEU A 204 9.79 -0.45 -3.39
CA LEU A 204 10.65 -0.46 -4.58
C LEU A 204 12.01 -1.09 -4.28
N ARG A 205 12.60 -0.78 -3.12
CA ARG A 205 13.84 -1.41 -2.67
C ARG A 205 13.68 -2.92 -2.48
N TYR A 206 12.63 -3.36 -1.78
CA TYR A 206 12.35 -4.79 -1.59
C TYR A 206 12.10 -5.53 -2.92
N MET A 207 11.33 -4.93 -3.82
CA MET A 207 11.07 -5.46 -5.16
C MET A 207 12.36 -5.55 -5.98
N TRP A 208 13.26 -4.58 -5.86
CA TRP A 208 14.56 -4.63 -6.52
C TRP A 208 15.43 -5.78 -6.00
N ASP A 209 15.38 -6.09 -4.70
CA ASP A 209 16.13 -7.20 -4.11
C ASP A 209 15.50 -8.58 -4.40
N THR A 210 14.29 -8.63 -4.96
CA THR A 210 13.55 -9.87 -5.23
C THR A 210 13.42 -10.15 -6.73
N ASP A 211 13.97 -11.29 -7.19
CA ASP A 211 14.12 -11.63 -8.62
C ASP A 211 12.83 -11.51 -9.46
N SER A 212 11.71 -12.02 -8.94
CA SER A 212 10.42 -12.03 -9.67
C SER A 212 9.88 -10.63 -9.98
N TYR A 213 10.09 -9.67 -9.07
CA TYR A 213 9.69 -8.28 -9.26
C TYR A 213 10.75 -7.52 -10.06
N ARG A 214 12.04 -7.70 -9.76
CA ARG A 214 13.13 -7.05 -10.49
C ARG A 214 13.09 -7.37 -11.98
N ALA A 215 12.71 -8.59 -12.36
CA ALA A 215 12.57 -8.97 -13.76
C ALA A 215 11.54 -8.12 -14.52
N SER A 216 10.38 -7.81 -13.92
CA SER A 216 9.38 -6.97 -14.58
C SER A 216 9.79 -5.50 -14.64
N ILE A 217 10.46 -4.99 -13.59
CA ILE A 217 11.01 -3.63 -13.58
C ILE A 217 12.03 -3.47 -14.72
N LYS A 218 12.90 -4.47 -14.92
CA LYS A 218 13.84 -4.50 -16.06
C LYS A 218 13.12 -4.53 -17.39
N ALA A 219 12.08 -5.36 -17.55
CA ALA A 219 11.29 -5.40 -18.77
C ALA A 219 10.63 -4.04 -19.11
N LEU A 220 10.13 -3.31 -18.09
CA LEU A 220 9.62 -1.96 -18.26
C LEU A 220 10.71 -0.97 -18.70
N ALA A 221 11.93 -1.12 -18.18
CA ALA A 221 13.09 -0.31 -18.54
C ALA A 221 13.57 -0.60 -19.97
N ASP A 222 13.64 -1.87 -20.36
CA ASP A 222 14.04 -2.31 -21.70
C ASP A 222 13.03 -1.78 -22.75
N TYR A 223 11.72 -1.96 -22.49
CA TYR A 223 10.67 -1.40 -23.33
C TYR A 223 10.77 0.13 -23.45
N ALA A 224 11.06 0.83 -22.36
CA ALA A 224 11.26 2.27 -22.36
C ALA A 224 12.47 2.71 -23.20
N SER A 225 13.58 1.96 -23.14
CA SER A 225 14.78 2.22 -23.93
C SER A 225 14.56 2.00 -25.42
N GLU A 226 13.77 1.01 -25.80
CA GLU A 226 13.40 0.73 -27.20
C GLU A 226 12.41 1.75 -27.77
N ASN A 227 11.66 2.45 -26.91
CA ASN A 227 10.57 3.35 -27.28
C ASN A 227 10.79 4.80 -26.81
N LEU A 228 12.05 5.26 -26.77
CA LEU A 228 12.42 6.62 -26.34
C LEU A 228 11.75 7.72 -27.18
N GLU A 229 11.51 7.45 -28.47
CA GLU A 229 10.94 8.41 -29.43
C GLU A 229 9.41 8.28 -29.58
N ALA A 230 8.76 7.47 -28.75
CA ALA A 230 7.31 7.31 -28.81
C ALA A 230 6.60 8.64 -28.49
N MET A 231 5.54 8.95 -29.24
CA MET A 231 4.71 10.15 -29.03
C MET A 231 4.20 10.28 -27.58
N ALA A 232 3.87 9.15 -26.96
CA ALA A 232 3.56 9.06 -25.54
C ALA A 232 4.74 8.39 -24.82
N PRO A 233 5.42 9.08 -23.88
CA PRO A 233 6.55 8.52 -23.17
C PRO A 233 6.17 7.23 -22.43
N PRO A 234 6.94 6.13 -22.59
CA PRO A 234 6.75 4.89 -21.84
C PRO A 234 6.66 5.11 -20.33
N LEU A 235 5.90 4.24 -19.66
CA LEU A 235 5.65 4.32 -18.22
C LEU A 235 6.94 4.49 -17.39
N PHE A 236 7.96 3.69 -17.70
CA PHE A 236 9.21 3.71 -16.93
C PHE A 236 9.99 5.02 -17.10
N LEU A 237 9.98 5.64 -18.29
CA LEU A 237 10.60 6.97 -18.48
C LEU A 237 9.89 8.03 -17.66
N ARG A 238 8.55 8.01 -17.64
CA ARG A 238 7.75 8.92 -16.82
C ARG A 238 8.08 8.74 -15.34
N PHE A 239 8.18 7.49 -14.88
CA PHE A 239 8.58 7.16 -13.51
C PHE A 239 9.97 7.72 -13.17
N LEU A 240 10.99 7.48 -14.00
CA LEU A 240 12.34 7.99 -13.77
C LEU A 240 12.38 9.51 -13.72
N ASN A 241 11.68 10.19 -14.64
CA ASN A 241 11.61 11.65 -14.65
C ASN A 241 11.04 12.19 -13.33
N LEU A 242 9.92 11.63 -12.86
CA LEU A 242 9.29 12.05 -11.60
C LEU A 242 10.16 11.73 -10.38
N LEU A 243 10.80 10.56 -10.36
CA LEU A 243 11.70 10.16 -9.27
C LEU A 243 12.91 11.09 -9.17
N MET A 244 13.53 11.46 -10.29
CA MET A 244 14.65 12.40 -10.31
C MET A 244 14.21 13.80 -9.87
N ASN A 245 13.07 14.29 -10.34
CA ASN A 245 12.53 15.59 -9.95
C ASN A 245 12.26 15.67 -8.46
N ASP A 246 11.65 14.62 -7.88
CA ASP A 246 11.40 14.54 -6.44
C ASP A 246 12.71 14.52 -5.65
N ALA A 247 13.73 13.79 -6.10
CA ALA A 247 15.02 13.73 -5.42
C ALA A 247 15.75 15.08 -5.40
N ILE A 248 15.70 15.83 -6.52
CA ILE A 248 16.26 17.17 -6.61
C ILE A 248 15.52 18.11 -5.64
N PHE A 249 14.18 18.13 -5.72
CA PHE A 249 13.35 18.99 -4.89
C PHE A 249 13.56 18.73 -3.39
N LEU A 250 13.47 17.47 -2.95
CA LEU A 250 13.60 17.11 -1.53
C LEU A 250 15.00 17.38 -0.99
N LEU A 251 16.04 17.26 -1.81
CA LEU A 251 17.41 17.60 -1.41
C LEU A 251 17.55 19.11 -1.19
N ASP A 252 17.07 19.93 -2.12
CA ASP A 252 17.11 21.39 -2.01
C ASP A 252 16.32 21.86 -0.78
N GLU A 253 15.13 21.30 -0.56
CA GLU A 253 14.29 21.60 0.58
C GLU A 253 14.96 21.21 1.91
N ALA A 254 15.56 20.02 1.99
CA ALA A 254 16.29 19.57 3.17
C ALA A 254 17.47 20.49 3.51
N ILE A 255 18.25 20.94 2.50
CA ILE A 255 19.35 21.89 2.70
C ILE A 255 18.82 23.22 3.23
N GLN A 256 17.72 23.73 2.68
CA GLN A 256 17.10 24.97 3.16
C GLN A 256 16.64 24.86 4.62
N TYR A 257 16.04 23.73 5.02
CA TYR A 257 15.65 23.51 6.42
C TYR A 257 16.84 23.37 7.37
N LEU A 258 17.93 22.72 6.93
CA LEU A 258 19.15 22.59 7.73
C LEU A 258 19.92 23.91 7.88
N SER A 259 19.75 24.83 6.93
CA SER A 259 20.37 26.17 6.98
C SER A 259 19.66 27.16 7.91
N LYS A 260 18.49 26.80 8.43
CA LYS A 260 17.71 27.59 9.40
C LYS A 260 18.00 27.11 10.83
#